data_AF-A0AA42S389-F1
#
_entry.id   AF-A0AA42S389-F1
#
_cell.length_a   1.000
_cell.length_b   1.000
_cell.length_c   1.000
_cell.angle_alpha   90.00
_cell.angle_beta   90.00
_cell.angle_gamma   90.00
#
_symmetry.space_group_name_H-M   'P 1'
#
loop_
_entity.id
_entity.type
_entity.pdbx_description
1 polymer ?
#
loop_
_entity_poly.entity_id
_entity_poly.type
_entity_poly.pdbx_seq_one_letter_code
_entity_poly.pdbx_strand_id
1 'polypeptide(L)' 'MVPDPLTFLEDTLVQTTEHVLCALAVTQQSVALISRSPGSMLVLAALDEMEAVRTLLDSALAQLQMTAQAPTLH' A
#
# COMPACT_ATOMS: atom_id res chain seq x y z
N MET A 1 1.07 -24.98 -15.73
CA MET A 1 1.71 -24.80 -14.42
C MET A 1 0.83 -23.82 -13.66
N VAL A 2 0.20 -24.24 -12.57
CA VAL A 2 -0.56 -23.30 -11.71
C VAL A 2 0.47 -22.50 -10.93
N PRO A 3 0.47 -21.16 -10.99
CA PRO A 3 1.40 -20.35 -10.22
C PRO A 3 1.21 -20.60 -8.71
N ASP A 4 2.29 -20.56 -7.96
CA ASP A 4 2.28 -20.77 -6.51
C ASP A 4 1.39 -19.70 -5.84
N PRO A 5 0.46 -20.05 -4.93
CA PRO A 5 -0.43 -19.09 -4.29
C PRO A 5 0.29 -17.94 -3.58
N LEU A 6 1.50 -18.18 -3.07
CA LEU A 6 2.33 -17.13 -2.44
C LEU A 6 2.82 -16.10 -3.46
N THR A 7 3.25 -16.56 -4.64
CA THR A 7 3.64 -15.65 -5.74
C THR A 7 2.47 -14.80 -6.21
N PHE A 8 1.27 -15.38 -6.34
CA PHE A 8 0.08 -14.62 -6.74
C PHE A 8 -0.32 -13.56 -5.69
N LEU A 9 -0.19 -13.88 -4.40
CA LEU A 9 -0.43 -12.95 -3.32
C LEU A 9 0.60 -11.82 -3.31
N GLU A 10 1.89 -12.13 -3.51
CA GLU A 10 2.96 -11.14 -3.63
C GLU A 10 2.70 -10.17 -4.78
N ASP A 11 2.42 -10.70 -5.98
CA ASP A 11 2.09 -9.88 -7.16
C ASP A 11 0.88 -8.96 -6.90
N THR A 12 -0.15 -9.49 -6.23
CA THR A 12 -1.34 -8.71 -5.86
C THR A 12 -1.00 -7.60 -4.86
N LEU A 13 -0.16 -7.87 -3.86
CA LEU A 13 0.28 -6.87 -2.88
C LEU A 13 1.16 -5.80 -3.52
N VAL A 14 2.06 -6.18 -4.43
CA VAL A 14 2.88 -5.24 -5.21
C VAL A 14 1.98 -4.32 -6.05
N GLN A 15 1.05 -4.90 -6.81
CA GLN A 15 0.11 -4.13 -7.62
C GLN A 15 -0.76 -3.19 -6.77
N THR A 16 -1.24 -3.66 -5.61
CA THR A 16 -2.03 -2.84 -4.67
C THR A 16 -1.19 -1.67 -4.14
N THR A 17 0.09 -1.90 -3.86
CA THR A 17 1.02 -0.86 -3.41
C THR A 17 1.20 0.22 -4.47
N GLU A 18 1.36 -0.14 -5.74
CA GLU A 18 1.45 0.82 -6.84
C GLU A 18 0.19 1.69 -6.96
N HIS A 19 -0.99 1.09 -6.83
CA HIS A 19 -2.26 1.83 -6.84
C HIS A 19 -2.38 2.80 -5.67
N VAL A 20 -2.01 2.37 -4.46
CA VAL A 20 -2.02 3.22 -3.26
C VAL A 20 -1.03 4.37 -3.40
N LEU A 21 0.18 4.13 -3.94
CA LEU A 21 1.17 5.17 -4.20
C LEU A 21 0.66 6.21 -5.21
N CYS A 22 0.01 5.76 -6.29
CA CYS A 22 -0.60 6.67 -7.25
C CYS A 22 -1.68 7.54 -6.60
N ALA A 23 -2.57 6.91 -5.82
CA ALA A 23 -3.64 7.61 -5.12
C ALA A 23 -3.08 8.59 -4.07
N LEU A 24 -2.04 8.20 -3.32
CA LEU A 24 -1.32 9.09 -2.40
C LEU A 24 -0.77 10.32 -3.12
N ALA A 25 -0.07 10.13 -4.24
CA ALA A 25 0.51 11.23 -5.00
C ALA A 25 -0.57 12.22 -5.48
N VAL A 26 -1.71 11.72 -5.98
CA VAL A 26 -2.83 12.55 -6.41
C VAL A 26 -3.47 13.29 -5.23
N THR A 27 -3.65 12.63 -4.09
CA THR A 27 -4.22 13.25 -2.88
C THR A 27 -3.29 14.31 -2.31
N GLN A 28 -1.98 14.05 -2.23
CA GLN A 28 -0.97 15.02 -1.77
C GLN A 28 -0.96 16.27 -2.65
N GLN A 29 -1.00 16.10 -3.98
CA GLN A 29 -1.12 17.22 -4.91
C GLN A 29 -2.43 17.99 -4.72
N SER A 30 -3.54 17.28 -4.49
CA SER A 30 -4.85 17.90 -4.26
C SER A 30 -4.86 18.73 -2.98
N VAL A 31 -4.29 18.23 -1.87
CA VAL A 31 -4.14 18.97 -0.61
C VAL A 31 -3.39 20.28 -0.82
N ALA A 32 -2.33 20.29 -1.64
CA ALA A 32 -1.57 21.50 -1.93
C ALA A 32 -2.37 22.56 -2.71
N LEU A 33 -3.42 22.17 -3.42
CA LEU A 33 -4.24 23.05 -4.27
C LEU A 33 -5.53 23.54 -3.58
N ILE A 34 -6.00 22.86 -2.52
CA ILE A 34 -7.29 23.15 -1.89
C ILE A 34 -7.17 24.27 -0.84
N SER A 35 -8.11 25.22 -0.86
CA SER A 35 -8.26 26.23 0.21
C SER A 35 -8.74 25.59 1.52
N ARG A 36 -8.18 26.01 2.66
CA ARG A 36 -8.49 25.46 3.99
C ARG A 36 -10.00 25.53 4.28
N SER A 37 -10.65 24.36 4.34
CA SER A 37 -12.10 24.19 4.53
C SER A 37 -12.39 22.90 5.32
N PRO A 38 -13.60 22.68 5.85
CA PRO A 38 -13.97 21.40 6.46
C PRO A 38 -13.76 20.21 5.51
N GLY A 39 -14.04 20.38 4.21
CA GLY A 39 -13.76 19.37 3.20
C GLY A 39 -12.27 19.07 3.03
N SER A 40 -11.41 20.09 3.09
CA SER A 40 -9.95 19.89 3.00
C SER A 40 -9.40 19.12 4.21
N MET A 41 -10.02 19.25 5.38
CA MET A 41 -9.65 18.45 6.57
C MET A 41 -10.01 16.97 6.38
N LEU A 42 -11.13 16.66 5.72
CA LEU A 42 -11.47 15.27 5.38
C LEU A 42 -10.48 14.67 4.38
N VAL A 43 -10.00 15.47 3.41
CA VAL A 43 -8.97 15.03 2.45
C VAL A 43 -7.63 14.77 3.15
N LEU A 44 -7.24 15.61 4.12
CA LEU A 44 -6.05 15.39 4.96
C LEU A 44 -6.18 14.12 5.79
N ALA A 45 -7.33 13.88 6.43
CA ALA A 45 -7.56 12.65 7.17
C ALA A 45 -7.49 11.41 6.26
N ALA A 46 -8.08 11.48 5.05
CA ALA A 46 -7.97 10.41 4.07
C ALA A 46 -6.52 10.18 3.62
N LEU A 47 -5.72 11.25 3.49
CA LEU A 47 -4.30 11.14 3.19
C LEU A 47 -3.54 10.35 4.28
N ASP A 48 -3.79 10.68 5.55
CA ASP A 48 -3.15 9.98 6.68
C ASP A 48 -3.52 8.49 6.71
N GLU A 49 -4.80 8.16 6.46
CA GLU A 49 -5.25 6.76 6.38
C GLU A 49 -4.59 6.02 5.20
N MET A 50 -4.39 6.68 4.06
CA MET A 50 -3.69 6.08 2.92
C MET A 50 -2.21 5.83 3.21
N GLU A 51 -1.55 6.69 4.01
CA GLU A 51 -0.18 6.46 4.46
C GLU A 51 -0.08 5.27 5.43
N ALA A 52 -1.08 5.11 6.30
CA ALA A 52 -1.20 3.92 7.16
C ALA A 52 -1.36 2.64 6.33
N VAL A 53 -2.23 2.67 5.31
CA VAL A 53 -2.40 1.54 4.37
C VAL A 53 -1.10 1.19 3.66
N ARG A 54 -0.34 2.19 3.17
CA ARG A 54 0.97 1.95 2.56
C ARG A 54 1.93 1.23 3.50
N THR A 55 1.99 1.67 4.76
CA THR A 55 2.87 1.07 5.78
C THR A 55 2.48 -0.38 6.08
N LEU A 56 1.18 -0.69 6.08
CA LEU A 56 0.68 -2.05 6.25
C LEU A 56 1.02 -2.94 5.04
N LEU A 57 0.94 -2.42 3.82
CA LEU A 57 1.33 -3.13 2.61
C LEU A 57 2.84 -3.43 2.59
N ASP A 58 3.67 -2.44 2.93
CA ASP A 58 5.12 -2.61 3.05
C ASP A 58 5.47 -3.72 4.06
N SER A 59 4.76 -3.74 5.20
CA SER A 59 4.91 -4.78 6.22
C SER A 59 4.44 -6.16 5.73
N ALA A 60 3.31 -6.22 5.02
CA ALA A 60 2.79 -7.48 4.47
C ALA A 60 3.76 -8.08 3.43
N LEU A 61 4.32 -7.26 2.55
CA LEU A 61 5.34 -7.68 1.58
C LEU A 61 6.61 -8.19 2.28
N ALA A 62 7.10 -7.47 3.29
CA ALA A 62 8.26 -7.90 4.06
C ALA A 62 8.02 -9.26 4.74
N GLN A 63 6.85 -9.47 5.35
CA GLN A 63 6.48 -10.74 5.98
C GLN A 63 6.39 -11.89 4.96
N LEU A 64 5.87 -11.61 3.77
CA LEU A 64 5.74 -12.62 2.70
C LEU A 64 7.12 -13.04 2.18
N GLN A 65 8.02 -12.08 1.97
CA GLN A 65 9.41 -12.34 1.57
C GLN A 65 10.16 -13.16 2.63
N MET A 66 9.99 -12.84 3.92
CA MET A 66 10.56 -13.64 5.01
C MET A 66 10.02 -15.07 5.03
N THR A 67 8.73 -15.24 4.74
CA THR A 67 8.08 -16.57 4.69
C THR A 67 8.58 -17.38 3.49
N ALA A 68 8.76 -16.75 2.33
CA ALA A 68 9.31 -17.39 1.13
C ALA A 68 10.80 -17.74 1.26
N GLN A 69 11.55 -17.02 2.09
CA GLN A 69 12.99 -17.24 2.35
C GLN A 69 13.27 -18.17 3.54
N ALA A 70 12.26 -18.52 4.34
CA ALA A 70 12.42 -19.47 5.43
C ALA A 70 12.91 -20.81 4.86
N PRO A 71 14.06 -21.35 5.32
CA PRO A 71 14.53 -22.64 4.86
C PRO A 71 13.45 -23.68 5.15
N THR A 72 13.08 -24.47 4.14
CA THR A 72 12.34 -25.71 4.34
C THR A 72 13.20 -26.65 5.18
N LEU A 73 13.17 -26.50 6.51
CA LEU A 73 13.65 -27.52 7.43
C LEU A 73 12.62 -28.64 7.40
N HIS A 74 12.96 -29.63 6.55
CA HIS A 74 12.54 -31.04 6.50
C HIS A 74 11.36 -31.50 7.37
#